data_AF-A0A1G8XXK4-F1
#
_entry.id   AF-A0A1G8XXK4-F1
#
_cell.length_a   1.000
_cell.length_b   1.000
_cell.length_c   1.000
_cell.angle_alpha   90.00
_cell.angle_beta   90.00
_cell.angle_gamma   90.00
#
_symmetry.space_group_name_H-M   'P 1'
#
loop_
_entity.id
_entity.type
_entity.pdbx_description
1 polymer ?
#
loop_
_entity_poly.entity_id
_entity_poly.type
_entity_poly.pdbx_seq_one_letter_code
_entity_poly.pdbx_strand_id
1 'polypeptide(L)'
;MKKTRFIALALIVAVALMGAGYAAWTDSIEINTTVNTGQLDVHFVDEAILVLDDYVTGDVGYAQDGSGDNDWDIANVTFSNMYPGAVAKVTLKIANNSTIPVKMNRIQDTRDGDWTHFNQIGASLRFFDKDGTPLEFDNTTTYANPWEPAHLVNTELPVGGYATLSFTFTANDSVQENKTYTFRPEAVFKQFNK
;
A
#
# COMPACT_ATOMS: atom_id res chain seq x y z
N MET A 1 -16.46 49.43 -69.91
CA MET A 1 -15.56 48.62 -69.06
C MET A 1 -15.12 49.29 -67.74
N LYS A 2 -15.16 50.63 -67.58
CA LYS A 2 -14.74 51.28 -66.31
C LYS A 2 -15.65 50.95 -65.10
N LYS A 3 -16.96 50.81 -65.31
CA LYS A 3 -17.95 50.49 -64.25
C LYS A 3 -17.86 49.04 -63.77
N THR A 4 -17.63 48.09 -64.66
CA THR A 4 -17.45 46.66 -64.32
C THR A 4 -16.17 46.40 -63.52
N ARG A 5 -15.09 47.17 -63.75
CA ARG A 5 -13.87 47.10 -62.93
C ARG A 5 -14.10 47.58 -61.49
N PHE A 6 -14.93 48.61 -61.31
CA PHE A 6 -15.32 49.10 -59.97
C PHE A 6 -16.17 48.08 -59.21
N ILE A 7 -17.11 47.42 -59.90
CA ILE A 7 -17.95 46.35 -59.29
C ILE A 7 -17.08 45.15 -58.89
N ALA A 8 -16.15 44.73 -59.75
CA ALA A 8 -15.22 43.64 -59.43
C ALA A 8 -14.34 43.98 -58.21
N LEU A 9 -13.88 45.22 -58.10
CA LEU A 9 -13.07 45.67 -56.96
C LEU A 9 -13.87 45.70 -55.66
N ALA A 10 -15.12 46.18 -55.71
CA ALA A 10 -16.03 46.16 -54.56
C ALA A 10 -16.35 44.73 -54.09
N LEU A 11 -16.49 43.78 -55.03
CA LEU A 11 -16.73 42.37 -54.70
C LEU A 11 -15.51 41.74 -53.99
N ILE A 12 -14.29 42.03 -54.45
CA ILE A 12 -13.06 41.56 -53.81
C ILE A 12 -12.96 42.09 -52.38
N VAL A 13 -13.28 43.37 -52.16
CA VAL A 13 -13.29 43.99 -50.83
C VAL A 13 -14.36 43.35 -49.93
N ALA A 14 -15.56 43.08 -50.46
CA ALA A 14 -16.62 42.40 -49.70
C ALA A 14 -16.20 40.98 -49.28
N VAL A 15 -15.57 40.20 -50.16
CA VAL A 15 -15.08 38.85 -49.84
C VAL A 15 -13.94 38.89 -48.83
N ALA A 16 -13.02 39.86 -48.94
CA ALA A 16 -11.95 40.04 -47.97
C ALA A 16 -12.48 40.40 -46.57
N LEU A 17 -13.50 41.28 -46.49
CA LEU A 17 -14.14 41.66 -45.23
C LEU A 17 -14.94 40.50 -44.61
N MET A 18 -15.59 39.67 -45.42
CA MET A 18 -16.24 38.44 -44.93
C MET A 18 -15.21 37.46 -44.35
N GLY A 19 -14.05 37.28 -45.02
CA GLY A 19 -12.97 36.44 -44.50
C GLY A 19 -12.37 36.95 -43.20
N ALA A 20 -12.15 38.27 -43.10
CA ALA A 20 -11.68 38.92 -41.88
C ALA A 20 -12.70 38.81 -40.73
N GLY A 21 -14.00 38.90 -41.03
CA GLY A 21 -15.08 38.72 -40.05
C GLY A 21 -15.12 37.30 -39.47
N TYR A 22 -14.99 36.26 -40.30
CA TYR A 22 -14.93 34.87 -39.83
C TYR A 22 -13.71 34.61 -38.94
N ALA A 23 -12.54 35.14 -39.29
CA ALA A 23 -11.34 35.02 -38.46
C ALA A 23 -11.49 35.77 -37.12
N ALA A 24 -12.14 36.95 -37.12
CA ALA A 24 -12.37 37.76 -35.92
C ALA A 24 -13.47 37.20 -34.98
N TRP A 25 -14.29 36.26 -35.45
CA TRP A 25 -15.32 35.57 -34.67
C TRP A 25 -14.93 34.14 -34.25
N THR A 26 -13.69 33.73 -34.55
CA THR A 26 -13.19 32.43 -34.08
C THR A 26 -12.61 32.61 -32.68
N ASP A 27 -13.32 32.13 -31.66
CA ASP A 27 -12.88 32.15 -30.27
C ASP A 27 -12.18 30.83 -29.92
N SER A 28 -10.96 30.88 -29.39
CA SER A 28 -10.22 29.69 -28.97
C SER A 28 -10.43 29.46 -27.48
N ILE A 29 -11.18 28.41 -27.13
CA ILE A 29 -11.39 28.03 -25.73
C ILE A 29 -10.22 27.15 -25.28
N GLU A 30 -9.34 27.69 -24.44
CA GLU A 30 -8.27 26.96 -23.76
C GLU A 30 -8.84 26.31 -22.50
N ILE A 31 -9.09 24.99 -22.57
CA ILE A 31 -9.57 24.23 -21.41
C ILE A 31 -8.35 23.75 -20.63
N ASN A 32 -8.02 24.46 -19.54
CA ASN A 32 -7.02 24.02 -18.58
C ASN A 32 -7.62 22.98 -17.64
N THR A 33 -7.38 21.70 -17.91
CA THR A 33 -7.71 20.60 -16.99
C THR A 33 -6.49 20.19 -16.18
N THR A 34 -6.55 20.39 -14.87
CA THR A 34 -5.60 19.79 -13.92
C THR A 34 -6.21 18.50 -13.38
N VAL A 35 -5.48 17.40 -13.52
CA VAL A 35 -5.85 16.11 -12.92
C VAL A 35 -4.97 15.90 -11.69
N ASN A 36 -5.58 15.89 -10.50
CA ASN A 36 -4.89 15.53 -9.26
C ASN A 36 -5.01 14.01 -9.04
N THR A 37 -3.88 13.32 -8.92
CA THR A 37 -3.83 11.88 -8.59
C THR A 37 -3.72 11.68 -7.09
N GLY A 38 -4.18 10.53 -6.59
CA GLY A 38 -3.98 10.15 -5.18
C GLY A 38 -2.53 9.74 -4.88
N GLN A 39 -2.13 9.86 -3.61
CA GLN A 39 -0.84 9.38 -3.11
C GLN A 39 -1.05 8.05 -2.38
N LEU A 40 -0.18 7.08 -2.67
CA LEU A 40 -0.11 5.79 -1.98
C LEU A 40 1.01 5.86 -0.94
N ASP A 41 0.66 5.72 0.33
CA ASP A 41 1.54 5.73 1.50
C ASP A 41 0.98 4.72 2.51
N VAL A 42 1.73 3.65 2.71
CA VAL A 42 1.42 2.58 3.66
C VAL A 42 2.72 2.15 4.32
N HIS A 43 2.79 2.25 5.65
CA HIS A 43 4.02 2.03 6.39
C HIS A 43 3.78 1.31 7.70
N PHE A 44 4.81 0.65 8.22
CA PHE A 44 4.78 0.05 9.54
C PHE A 44 4.75 1.13 10.62
N VAL A 45 4.09 0.81 11.73
CA VAL A 45 4.11 1.62 12.96
C VAL A 45 4.89 0.85 14.03
N ASP A 46 5.77 1.54 14.75
CA ASP A 46 6.57 1.07 15.88
C ASP A 46 5.70 0.91 17.12
N GLU A 47 4.78 -0.03 16.99
CA GLU A 47 3.83 -0.48 18.00
C GLU A 47 3.74 -2.02 17.95
N ALA A 48 4.86 -2.69 17.67
CA ALA A 48 4.90 -4.15 17.66
C ALA A 48 4.57 -4.73 19.04
N ILE A 49 3.80 -5.82 19.03
CA ILE A 49 3.50 -6.59 20.24
C ILE A 49 4.19 -7.94 20.14
N LEU A 50 5.06 -8.23 21.09
CA LEU A 50 5.73 -9.52 21.24
C LEU A 50 5.12 -10.27 22.43
N VAL A 51 4.74 -11.53 22.20
CA VAL A 51 4.34 -12.47 23.24
C VAL A 51 5.28 -13.65 23.14
N LEU A 52 6.14 -13.80 24.14
CA LEU A 52 7.27 -14.73 24.14
C LEU A 52 7.18 -15.63 25.37
N ASP A 53 7.63 -16.87 25.23
CA ASP A 53 7.82 -17.76 26.38
C ASP A 53 8.96 -17.30 27.28
N ASP A 54 9.02 -17.88 28.48
CA ASP A 54 10.07 -17.63 29.46
C ASP A 54 11.46 -17.79 28.82
N TYR A 55 12.41 -16.93 29.17
CA TYR A 55 13.80 -16.94 28.67
C TYR A 55 14.00 -16.59 27.18
N VAL A 56 12.94 -16.52 26.37
CA VAL A 56 13.02 -16.03 25.00
C VAL A 56 13.07 -14.51 25.02
N THR A 57 13.98 -13.92 24.25
CA THR A 57 14.01 -12.48 24.00
C THR A 57 13.68 -12.20 22.55
N GLY A 58 13.00 -11.10 22.27
CA GLY A 58 12.72 -10.68 20.91
C GLY A 58 12.72 -9.17 20.78
N ASP A 59 12.95 -8.70 19.57
CA ASP A 59 13.02 -7.29 19.23
C ASP A 59 12.44 -7.07 17.82
N VAL A 60 11.89 -5.89 17.57
CA VAL A 60 11.42 -5.49 16.24
C VAL A 60 12.10 -4.20 15.84
N GLY A 61 13.01 -4.28 14.88
CA GLY A 61 13.71 -3.13 14.32
C GLY A 61 13.04 -2.63 13.03
N TYR A 62 12.71 -1.35 12.96
CA TYR A 62 12.14 -0.73 11.78
C TYR A 62 13.21 -0.02 10.94
N ALA A 63 13.13 -0.14 9.62
CA ALA A 63 14.02 0.54 8.70
C ALA A 63 13.26 1.09 7.48
N GLN A 64 13.83 2.14 6.89
CA GLN A 64 13.33 2.77 5.66
C GLN A 64 13.93 2.05 4.45
N ASP A 65 13.19 1.90 3.34
CA ASP A 65 13.72 1.31 2.09
C ASP A 65 14.61 2.29 1.28
N GLY A 66 14.87 3.49 1.83
CA GLY A 66 15.67 4.51 1.17
C GLY A 66 14.95 5.24 0.03
N SER A 67 13.63 5.09 -0.06
CA SER A 67 12.70 5.85 -0.92
C SER A 67 12.66 7.35 -0.63
N GLY A 68 13.11 7.78 0.57
CA GLY A 68 13.21 9.19 0.96
C GLY A 68 11.90 9.83 1.41
N ASP A 69 10.85 9.02 1.62
CA ASP A 69 9.56 9.41 2.22
C ASP A 69 9.56 9.40 3.77
N ASN A 70 10.67 8.94 4.36
CA ASN A 70 10.86 8.73 5.81
C ASN A 70 10.00 7.63 6.45
N ASP A 71 9.36 6.79 5.64
CA ASP A 71 8.43 5.79 6.12
C ASP A 71 9.10 4.47 6.48
N TRP A 72 8.54 3.75 7.46
CA TRP A 72 9.05 2.43 7.85
C TRP A 72 8.48 1.35 6.94
N ASP A 73 9.23 1.01 5.89
CA ASP A 73 8.84 -0.03 4.93
C ASP A 73 9.26 -1.44 5.36
N ILE A 74 10.25 -1.52 6.26
CA ILE A 74 10.88 -2.78 6.67
C ILE A 74 10.69 -2.99 8.17
N ALA A 75 10.12 -4.13 8.55
CA ALA A 75 10.08 -4.62 9.93
C ALA A 75 10.98 -5.87 10.09
N ASN A 76 12.03 -5.75 10.89
CA ASN A 76 12.96 -6.83 11.21
C ASN A 76 12.61 -7.42 12.58
N VAL A 77 11.95 -8.57 12.59
CA VAL A 77 11.61 -9.28 13.82
C VAL A 77 12.74 -10.24 14.16
N THR A 78 13.25 -10.15 15.38
CA THR A 78 14.29 -11.07 15.88
C THR A 78 13.79 -11.84 17.09
N PHE A 79 14.15 -13.11 17.15
CA PHE A 79 13.97 -13.96 18.33
C PHE A 79 15.31 -14.58 18.70
N SER A 80 15.65 -14.53 19.98
CA SER A 80 16.88 -15.09 20.54
C SER A 80 16.56 -16.01 21.71
N ASN A 81 17.44 -16.99 21.92
CA ASN A 81 17.30 -17.98 22.99
C ASN A 81 16.03 -18.85 22.89
N MET A 82 15.62 -19.16 21.64
CA MET A 82 14.56 -20.13 21.39
C MET A 82 15.04 -21.55 21.77
N TYR A 83 14.25 -22.28 22.54
CA TYR A 83 14.49 -23.67 22.91
C TYR A 83 13.36 -24.58 22.39
N PRO A 84 13.54 -25.91 22.33
CA PRO A 84 12.49 -26.82 21.88
C PRO A 84 11.16 -26.62 22.61
N GLY A 85 10.09 -26.43 21.86
CA GLY A 85 8.74 -26.16 22.37
C GLY A 85 8.45 -24.68 22.65
N ALA A 86 9.45 -23.79 22.64
CA ALA A 86 9.25 -22.37 22.88
C ALA A 86 8.35 -21.75 21.80
N VAL A 87 7.40 -20.93 22.23
CA VAL A 87 6.47 -20.18 21.39
C VAL A 87 6.86 -18.71 21.35
N ALA A 88 6.87 -18.15 20.15
CA ALA A 88 7.06 -16.73 19.93
C ALA A 88 5.98 -16.20 18.99
N LYS A 89 5.26 -15.17 19.43
CA LYS A 89 4.25 -14.47 18.64
C LYS A 89 4.65 -13.00 18.49
N VAL A 90 4.63 -12.53 17.25
CA VAL A 90 4.80 -11.11 16.92
C VAL A 90 3.52 -10.60 16.28
N THR A 91 3.11 -9.38 16.62
CA THR A 91 2.06 -8.64 15.93
C THR A 91 2.60 -7.29 15.50
N LEU A 92 2.56 -7.04 14.19
CA LEU A 92 3.00 -5.79 13.57
C LEU A 92 1.79 -4.95 13.18
N LYS A 93 1.92 -3.63 13.26
CA LYS A 93 0.90 -2.66 12.83
C LYS A 93 1.36 -1.95 11.57
N ILE A 94 0.44 -1.79 10.61
CA ILE A 94 0.66 -1.10 9.33
C ILE A 94 -0.42 -0.02 9.20
N ALA A 95 -0.05 1.23 9.04
CA ALA A 95 -0.99 2.34 8.86
C ALA A 95 -1.20 2.65 7.38
N ASN A 96 -2.44 2.99 7.00
CA ASN A 96 -2.73 3.55 5.68
C ASN A 96 -2.83 5.08 5.77
N ASN A 97 -1.76 5.76 5.38
CA ASN A 97 -1.66 7.22 5.36
C ASN A 97 -1.88 7.80 3.94
N SER A 98 -2.24 6.94 2.98
CA SER A 98 -2.59 7.29 1.61
C SER A 98 -3.76 8.27 1.53
N THR A 99 -3.92 8.95 0.41
CA THR A 99 -5.13 9.76 0.14
C THR A 99 -6.30 8.92 -0.38
N ILE A 100 -6.11 7.61 -0.56
CA ILE A 100 -7.09 6.66 -1.10
C ILE A 100 -7.07 5.34 -0.31
N PRO A 101 -8.18 4.58 -0.27
CA PRO A 101 -8.20 3.24 0.29
C PRO A 101 -7.25 2.30 -0.46
N VAL A 102 -6.66 1.35 0.27
CA VAL A 102 -5.69 0.38 -0.27
C VAL A 102 -6.16 -1.05 -0.05
N LYS A 103 -5.73 -1.96 -0.91
CA LYS A 103 -5.96 -3.40 -0.75
C LYS A 103 -4.66 -4.12 -0.54
N MET A 104 -4.63 -5.06 0.41
CA MET A 104 -3.49 -5.97 0.55
C MET A 104 -3.57 -7.01 -0.58
N ASN A 105 -2.51 -7.11 -1.37
CA ASN A 105 -2.44 -8.04 -2.50
C ASN A 105 -1.81 -9.39 -2.10
N ARG A 106 -0.73 -9.35 -1.32
CA ARG A 106 -0.02 -10.53 -0.81
C ARG A 106 0.89 -10.16 0.34
N ILE A 107 1.35 -11.18 1.04
CA ILE A 107 2.49 -11.10 1.96
C ILE A 107 3.61 -11.98 1.42
N GLN A 108 4.84 -11.50 1.57
CA GLN A 108 6.06 -12.29 1.42
C GLN A 108 6.82 -12.27 2.74
N ASP A 109 7.69 -13.25 2.94
CA ASP A 109 8.60 -13.25 4.07
C ASP A 109 10.02 -13.61 3.65
N THR A 110 10.98 -12.94 4.26
CA THR A 110 12.39 -13.31 4.21
C THR A 110 12.82 -13.78 5.59
N ARG A 111 13.57 -14.88 5.62
CA ARG A 111 14.08 -15.50 6.84
C ARG A 111 15.58 -15.59 6.78
N ASP A 112 16.25 -15.14 7.85
CA ASP A 112 17.69 -15.26 8.03
C ASP A 112 18.00 -16.14 9.25
N GLY A 113 18.96 -17.04 9.09
CA GLY A 113 19.25 -18.16 10.00
C GLY A 113 18.66 -19.50 9.55
N ASP A 114 18.88 -20.55 10.35
CA ASP A 114 18.35 -21.89 10.09
C ASP A 114 16.93 -22.07 10.62
N TRP A 115 15.94 -21.75 9.79
CA TRP A 115 14.52 -21.86 10.13
C TRP A 115 13.94 -23.27 9.95
N THR A 116 14.75 -24.28 9.59
CA THR A 116 14.26 -25.65 9.33
C THR A 116 13.67 -26.32 10.57
N HIS A 117 13.98 -25.79 11.75
CA HIS A 117 13.49 -26.27 13.04
C HIS A 117 12.41 -25.38 13.64
N PHE A 118 11.74 -24.57 12.82
CA PHE A 118 10.60 -23.75 13.25
C PHE A 118 9.33 -24.14 12.51
N ASN A 119 8.24 -24.27 13.26
CA ASN A 119 6.91 -24.41 12.71
C ASN A 119 6.18 -23.07 12.86
N GLN A 120 5.69 -22.52 11.75
CA GLN A 120 4.74 -21.42 11.80
C GLN A 120 3.34 -21.98 12.02
N ILE A 121 2.86 -21.90 13.25
CA ILE A 121 1.60 -22.53 13.68
C ILE A 121 0.40 -21.59 13.54
N GLY A 122 0.62 -20.30 13.26
CA GLY A 122 -0.45 -19.34 13.05
C GLY A 122 -0.01 -18.09 12.29
N ALA A 123 -0.92 -17.58 11.46
CA ALA A 123 -0.82 -16.27 10.84
C ALA A 123 -2.20 -15.65 10.72
N SER A 124 -2.35 -14.37 11.07
CA SER A 124 -3.63 -13.68 10.94
C SER A 124 -3.47 -12.22 10.56
N LEU A 125 -4.32 -11.75 9.67
CA LEU A 125 -4.48 -10.37 9.28
C LEU A 125 -5.81 -9.83 9.80
N ARG A 126 -5.81 -8.58 10.27
CA ARG A 126 -7.03 -7.82 10.59
C ARG A 126 -6.91 -6.41 10.05
N PHE A 127 -8.00 -5.86 9.57
CA PHE A 127 -8.10 -4.44 9.22
C PHE A 127 -8.97 -3.70 10.24
N PHE A 128 -8.63 -2.45 10.46
CA PHE A 128 -9.33 -1.54 11.35
C PHE A 128 -9.60 -0.22 10.62
N ASP A 129 -10.74 0.39 10.91
CA ASP A 129 -11.01 1.75 10.50
C ASP A 129 -10.21 2.77 11.34
N LYS A 130 -10.40 4.06 11.02
CA LYS A 130 -9.77 5.18 11.73
C LYS A 130 -10.12 5.28 13.22
N ASP A 131 -11.22 4.65 13.63
CA ASP A 131 -11.73 4.68 15.01
C ASP A 131 -11.31 3.41 15.78
N GLY A 132 -10.57 2.50 15.14
CA GLY A 132 -10.11 1.23 15.71
C GLY A 132 -11.16 0.12 15.68
N THR A 133 -12.23 0.27 14.89
CA THR A 133 -13.25 -0.78 14.71
C THR A 133 -12.75 -1.82 13.71
N PRO A 134 -12.78 -3.12 14.02
CA PRO A 134 -12.36 -4.15 13.09
C PRO A 134 -13.31 -4.24 11.90
N LEU A 135 -12.74 -4.39 10.70
CA LEU A 135 -13.48 -4.61 9.46
C LEU A 135 -13.70 -6.10 9.23
N GLU A 136 -14.83 -6.44 8.61
CA GLU A 136 -15.14 -7.80 8.18
C GLU A 136 -14.57 -8.09 6.78
N PHE A 137 -14.03 -9.29 6.63
CA PHE A 137 -13.68 -9.87 5.34
C PHE A 137 -14.89 -10.58 4.73
N ASP A 138 -14.82 -10.94 3.45
CA ASP A 138 -15.93 -11.55 2.70
C ASP A 138 -16.50 -12.83 3.33
N ASN A 139 -15.69 -13.51 4.15
CA ASN A 139 -16.08 -14.69 4.90
C ASN A 139 -16.82 -14.36 6.22
N THR A 140 -17.25 -13.10 6.39
CA THR A 140 -17.91 -12.54 7.58
C THR A 140 -17.09 -12.69 8.87
N THR A 141 -15.77 -12.80 8.74
CA THR A 141 -14.87 -12.82 9.90
C THR A 141 -14.04 -11.55 9.93
N THR A 142 -13.54 -11.16 11.11
CA THR A 142 -12.58 -10.06 11.23
C THR A 142 -11.13 -10.52 11.08
N TYR A 143 -10.91 -11.74 10.59
CA TYR A 143 -9.59 -12.37 10.49
C TYR A 143 -9.40 -12.99 9.11
N ALA A 144 -8.36 -12.58 8.41
CA ALA A 144 -7.93 -13.24 7.18
C ALA A 144 -6.66 -14.04 7.43
N ASN A 145 -6.50 -15.15 6.71
CA ASN A 145 -5.18 -15.78 6.58
C ASN A 145 -4.35 -14.95 5.59
N PRO A 146 -3.24 -14.32 6.03
CA PRO A 146 -2.43 -13.47 5.16
C PRO A 146 -1.80 -14.21 3.97
N TRP A 147 -1.69 -15.53 4.05
CA TRP A 147 -1.14 -16.38 3.00
C TRP A 147 -2.17 -16.85 1.99
N GLU A 148 -3.44 -16.49 2.18
CA GLU A 148 -4.55 -16.89 1.31
C GLU A 148 -5.11 -15.67 0.58
N PRO A 149 -4.64 -15.40 -0.66
CA PRO A 149 -5.00 -14.18 -1.39
C PRO A 149 -6.51 -14.02 -1.59
N ALA A 150 -7.26 -15.12 -1.65
CA ALA A 150 -8.72 -15.11 -1.79
C ALA A 150 -9.43 -14.37 -0.65
N HIS A 151 -8.86 -14.38 0.57
CA HIS A 151 -9.42 -13.66 1.71
C HIS A 151 -9.16 -12.13 1.67
N LEU A 152 -8.32 -11.66 0.75
CA LEU A 152 -7.85 -10.27 0.70
C LEU A 152 -8.48 -9.45 -0.45
N VAL A 153 -9.24 -10.08 -1.34
CA VAL A 153 -9.59 -9.51 -2.66
C VAL A 153 -10.54 -8.32 -2.56
N ASN A 154 -11.53 -8.37 -1.68
CA ASN A 154 -12.61 -7.37 -1.68
C ASN A 154 -12.56 -6.39 -0.51
N THR A 155 -11.84 -6.70 0.56
CA THR A 155 -11.76 -5.81 1.72
C THR A 155 -10.72 -4.72 1.51
N GLU A 156 -11.13 -3.48 1.73
CA GLU A 156 -10.29 -2.30 1.62
C GLU A 156 -9.87 -1.82 3.00
N LEU A 157 -8.62 -1.39 3.12
CA LEU A 157 -8.13 -0.66 4.27
C LEU A 157 -8.41 0.83 4.02
N PRO A 158 -9.32 1.48 4.78
CA PRO A 158 -9.68 2.87 4.57
C PRO A 158 -8.51 3.82 4.88
N VAL A 159 -8.60 5.03 4.35
CA VAL A 159 -7.66 6.12 4.68
C VAL A 159 -7.71 6.41 6.17
N GLY A 160 -6.55 6.47 6.82
CA GLY A 160 -6.41 6.64 8.26
C GLY A 160 -6.70 5.38 9.08
N GLY A 161 -7.10 4.28 8.43
CA GLY A 161 -7.20 2.97 9.07
C GLY A 161 -5.82 2.31 9.22
N TYR A 162 -5.80 1.16 9.89
CA TYR A 162 -4.58 0.36 10.03
C TYR A 162 -4.87 -1.14 9.95
N ALA A 163 -3.84 -1.91 9.59
CA ALA A 163 -3.85 -3.36 9.57
C ALA A 163 -2.96 -3.91 10.69
N THR A 164 -3.29 -5.08 11.22
CA THR A 164 -2.42 -5.84 12.11
C THR A 164 -2.07 -7.19 11.51
N LEU A 165 -0.79 -7.53 11.48
CA LEU A 165 -0.26 -8.82 11.05
C LEU A 165 0.32 -9.58 12.23
N SER A 166 -0.28 -10.70 12.59
CA SER A 166 0.23 -11.57 13.64
C SER A 166 0.83 -12.84 13.05
N PHE A 167 2.01 -13.22 13.53
CA PHE A 167 2.69 -14.48 13.20
C PHE A 167 3.04 -15.22 14.49
N THR A 168 2.83 -16.53 14.53
CA THR A 168 3.17 -17.38 15.69
C THR A 168 4.07 -18.52 15.24
N PHE A 169 5.21 -18.64 15.90
CA PHE A 169 6.23 -19.63 15.64
C PHE A 169 6.44 -20.53 16.86
N THR A 170 6.77 -21.80 16.62
CA THR A 170 7.20 -22.75 17.64
C THR A 170 8.51 -23.38 17.21
N ALA A 171 9.47 -23.47 18.12
CA ALA A 171 10.75 -24.13 17.88
C ALA A 171 10.65 -25.65 18.13
N ASN A 172 11.31 -26.45 17.30
CA ASN A 172 11.40 -27.90 17.40
C ASN A 172 12.69 -28.35 18.12
N ASP A 173 12.80 -29.64 18.41
CA ASP A 173 13.87 -30.29 19.21
C ASP A 173 15.32 -30.00 18.75
N SER A 174 15.53 -29.57 17.51
CA SER A 174 16.86 -29.31 16.94
C SER A 174 17.18 -27.82 16.76
N VAL A 175 16.40 -26.91 17.35
CA VAL A 175 16.72 -25.48 17.31
C VAL A 175 18.09 -25.20 17.94
N GLN A 176 18.87 -24.31 17.34
CA GLN A 176 20.23 -24.03 17.82
C GLN A 176 20.17 -23.11 19.04
N GLU A 177 20.85 -23.52 20.11
CA GLU A 177 20.98 -22.72 21.32
C GLU A 177 21.79 -21.44 21.08
N ASN A 178 21.44 -20.36 21.79
CA ASN A 178 22.12 -19.06 21.74
C ASN A 178 22.27 -18.47 20.31
N LYS A 179 21.28 -18.73 19.46
CA LYS A 179 21.16 -18.13 18.13
C LYS A 179 20.04 -17.10 18.09
N THR A 180 20.23 -16.12 17.20
CA THR A 180 19.21 -15.15 16.84
C THR A 180 18.66 -15.52 15.46
N TYR A 181 17.34 -15.56 15.37
CA TYR A 181 16.60 -15.84 14.14
C TYR A 181 15.88 -14.59 13.71
N THR A 182 16.03 -14.20 12.44
CA THR A 182 15.40 -12.98 11.91
C THR A 182 14.32 -13.32 10.90
N PHE A 183 13.15 -12.72 11.08
CA PHE A 183 11.98 -12.82 10.21
C PHE A 183 11.59 -11.42 9.72
N ARG A 184 11.38 -11.29 8.41
CA ARG A 184 11.06 -10.02 7.76
C ARG A 184 9.82 -10.21 6.89
N PRO A 185 8.62 -9.82 7.37
CA PRO A 185 7.43 -9.83 6.54
C PRO A 185 7.39 -8.59 5.65
N GLU A 186 7.04 -8.79 4.39
CA GLU A 186 6.81 -7.75 3.39
C GLU A 186 5.35 -7.79 2.97
N ALA A 187 4.60 -6.73 3.30
CA ALA A 187 3.19 -6.61 2.95
C ALA A 187 3.05 -5.77 1.69
N VAL A 188 2.54 -6.36 0.61
CA VAL A 188 2.37 -5.67 -0.67
C VAL A 188 0.95 -5.14 -0.78
N PHE A 189 0.81 -3.82 -0.75
CA PHE A 189 -0.46 -3.12 -0.98
C PHE A 189 -0.56 -2.61 -2.41
N LYS A 190 -1.80 -2.47 -2.89
CA LYS A 190 -2.10 -1.86 -4.18
C LYS A 190 -3.18 -0.80 -4.01
N GLN A 191 -3.04 0.29 -4.78
CA GLN A 191 -4.12 1.25 -4.94
C GLN A 191 -5.36 0.57 -5.55
N PHE A 192 -6.53 1.01 -5.12
CA PHE A 192 -7.77 0.57 -5.75
C PHE A 192 -7.97 1.27 -7.09
N ASN A 193 -7.99 0.48 -8.17
CA ASN A 193 -8.49 0.93 -9.47
C ASN A 193 -9.93 0.43 -9.61
N LYS A 194 -10.91 1.34 -9.66
CA LYS A 194 -12.30 1.03 -10.01
C LYS A 194 -12.42 0.66 -11.50
#